data_AF-S2J8V2-F1
#
_entry.id   AF-S2J8V2-F1
#
_cell.length_a   1.000
_cell.length_b   1.000
_cell.length_c   1.000
_cell.angle_alpha   90.00
_cell.angle_beta   90.00
_cell.angle_gamma   90.00
#
_symmetry.space_group_name_H-M   'P 1'
#
loop_
_entity.id
_entity.type
_entity.pdbx_description
1 polymer ?
#
loop_
_entity_poly.entity_id
_entity_poly.type
_entity_poly.pdbx_seq_one_letter_code
_entity_poly.pdbx_strand_id
1 'polypeptide(L)'
;MSEFNNNSNNNAHSSSEEEEQDEILAEYPIYLTTELSKYLYMFQYPMRSTPFTSKTGPSAARLKPRSKKVELDLPLDTRSTHYSTERGEDFAMGLNDKTIKTAYDRRMEEHEEELSMGHSYKAPKKEEELLDKMTMTSIDVPSQTKYVIGVIRDEELHLTPINTTIQLRPGFKYIDKIDEKWKAANKRIQDVEKLEEKKRGTDPNTAQTLQVSVKNTEREGNMRKNLYSMAVRNAEEEDWQPIVYYDENSLQAEKVSEKLYATSKEPLNCITTNADYLDQLSGQKAT
;
A
#
# COMPACT_ATOMS: atom_id res chain seq x y z
N MET A 1 -62.08 -24.89 69.14
CA MET A 1 -62.38 -24.64 67.71
C MET A 1 -61.15 -23.94 67.15
N SER A 2 -60.20 -24.70 66.63
CA SER A 2 -60.15 -25.22 65.23
C SER A 2 -59.79 -24.09 64.27
N GLU A 3 -58.52 -24.03 63.84
CA GLU A 3 -58.05 -24.48 62.51
C GLU A 3 -58.51 -23.50 61.40
N PHE A 4 -57.61 -22.92 60.59
CA PHE A 4 -56.88 -23.64 59.57
C PHE A 4 -55.51 -23.04 59.20
N ASN A 5 -54.66 -23.99 58.86
CA ASN A 5 -53.29 -23.94 58.35
C ASN A 5 -53.31 -23.92 56.80
N ASN A 6 -52.28 -23.33 56.17
CA ASN A 6 -51.66 -23.69 54.86
C ASN A 6 -50.84 -22.48 54.38
N ASN A 7 -49.51 -22.43 54.50
CA ASN A 7 -48.44 -23.29 53.99
C ASN A 7 -48.17 -23.11 52.47
N SER A 8 -46.88 -23.08 52.15
CA SER A 8 -46.23 -23.14 50.81
C SER A 8 -46.03 -21.79 50.11
N ASN A 9 -44.86 -21.41 49.59
CA ASN A 9 -43.58 -22.09 49.42
C ASN A 9 -42.56 -21.06 48.92
N ASN A 10 -41.38 -21.04 49.54
CA ASN A 10 -40.09 -21.27 48.88
C ASN A 10 -39.83 -20.67 47.49
N ASN A 11 -38.95 -19.65 47.48
CA ASN A 11 -37.69 -19.69 46.73
C ASN A 11 -36.80 -18.62 47.39
N ALA A 12 -35.93 -18.90 48.36
CA ALA A 12 -34.81 -19.84 48.30
C ALA A 12 -34.05 -19.74 46.95
N HIS A 13 -33.59 -18.53 46.64
CA HIS A 13 -32.36 -18.36 45.90
C HIS A 13 -31.36 -17.62 46.79
N SER A 14 -30.95 -18.30 47.85
CA SER A 14 -29.58 -18.16 48.34
C SER A 14 -28.70 -18.93 47.35
N SER A 15 -28.34 -18.29 46.24
CA SER A 15 -26.97 -18.46 45.73
C SER A 15 -26.14 -17.56 46.66
N SER A 16 -25.36 -18.02 47.64
CA SER A 16 -24.24 -18.96 47.54
C SER A 16 -23.57 -19.01 46.17
N GLU A 17 -23.58 -17.88 45.48
CA GLU A 17 -22.43 -17.43 44.71
C GLU A 17 -21.64 -16.61 45.73
N GLU A 18 -21.00 -17.30 46.68
CA GLU A 18 -19.67 -16.83 47.05
C GLU A 18 -18.95 -16.79 45.72
N GLU A 19 -18.78 -15.58 45.21
CA GLU A 19 -17.94 -15.26 44.08
C GLU A 19 -16.67 -16.08 44.28
N GLU A 20 -16.55 -17.21 43.57
CA GLU A 20 -15.28 -17.86 43.33
C GLU A 20 -14.49 -16.79 42.59
N GLN A 21 -13.85 -15.91 43.36
CA GLN A 21 -12.96 -14.88 42.85
C GLN A 21 -11.93 -15.65 42.03
N ASP A 22 -12.03 -15.52 40.72
CA ASP A 22 -11.17 -16.18 39.76
C ASP A 22 -9.72 -15.98 40.24
N GLU A 23 -9.08 -17.08 40.64
CA GLU A 23 -7.78 -17.01 41.31
C GLU A 23 -6.78 -16.44 40.30
N ILE A 24 -6.10 -15.36 40.69
CA ILE A 24 -5.07 -14.76 39.85
C ILE A 24 -3.92 -15.78 39.72
N LEU A 25 -3.89 -16.50 38.59
CA LEU A 25 -2.86 -17.51 38.33
C LEU A 25 -1.49 -16.88 37.99
N ALA A 26 -1.49 -15.67 37.42
CA ALA A 26 -0.27 -14.96 37.04
C ALA A 26 -0.52 -13.44 36.90
N GLU A 27 0.44 -12.64 37.37
CA GLU A 27 0.45 -11.18 37.22
C GLU A 27 1.60 -10.80 36.28
N TYR A 28 1.27 -10.16 35.16
CA TYR A 28 2.25 -9.73 34.16
C TYR A 28 2.46 -8.21 34.23
N PRO A 29 3.67 -7.72 34.53
CA PRO A 29 3.97 -6.30 34.43
C PRO A 29 3.86 -5.83 32.96
N ILE A 30 3.24 -4.68 32.77
CA ILE A 30 3.05 -4.06 31.45
C ILE A 30 4.02 -2.89 31.30
N TYR A 31 4.87 -2.96 30.28
CA TYR A 31 5.79 -1.88 29.92
C TYR A 31 5.37 -1.22 28.61
N LEU A 32 5.53 0.09 28.53
CA LEU A 32 5.27 0.86 27.32
C LEU A 32 6.58 1.31 26.69
N THR A 33 6.83 0.90 25.46
CA THR A 33 7.98 1.32 24.66
C THR A 33 7.53 2.30 23.58
N THR A 34 8.23 3.42 23.43
CA THR A 34 7.92 4.43 22.39
C THR A 34 9.03 4.58 21.34
N GLU A 35 10.15 3.85 21.47
CA GLU A 35 11.31 3.98 20.58
C GLU A 35 10.94 3.75 19.10
N LEU A 36 10.14 2.72 18.83
CA LEU A 36 9.69 2.36 17.48
C LEU A 36 8.34 2.98 17.10
N SER A 37 7.70 3.74 17.99
CA SER A 37 6.33 4.24 17.78
C SER A 37 6.16 5.06 16.50
N LYS A 38 7.20 5.77 16.04
CA LYS A 38 7.19 6.56 14.80
C LYS A 38 7.44 5.72 13.54
N TYR A 39 8.10 4.58 13.69
CA TYR A 39 8.61 3.76 12.60
C TYR A 39 7.85 2.44 12.41
N LEU A 40 6.97 2.08 13.36
CA LEU A 40 6.25 0.83 13.37
C LEU A 40 4.98 0.93 12.51
N TYR A 41 4.95 0.20 11.41
CA TYR A 41 3.82 0.10 10.50
C TYR A 41 3.26 -1.31 10.54
N MET A 42 1.93 -1.44 10.51
CA MET A 42 1.28 -2.74 10.33
C MET A 42 0.91 -2.93 8.87
N PHE A 43 1.55 -3.90 8.21
CA PHE A 43 1.28 -4.24 6.81
C PHE A 43 0.30 -5.41 6.75
N GLN A 44 -0.85 -5.19 6.12
CA GLN A 44 -1.86 -6.22 5.88
C GLN A 44 -1.84 -6.63 4.41
N TYR A 45 -1.93 -7.95 4.16
CA TYR A 45 -1.94 -8.52 2.80
C TYR A 45 -3.23 -9.33 2.53
N PRO A 46 -4.40 -8.71 2.33
CA PRO A 46 -5.65 -9.48 2.28
C PRO A 46 -5.78 -10.40 1.06
N MET A 47 -4.96 -10.22 0.04
CA MET A 47 -4.91 -11.09 -1.15
C MET A 47 -3.83 -12.19 -1.04
N ARG A 48 -3.13 -12.31 0.10
CA ARG A 48 -2.06 -13.29 0.30
C ARG A 48 -2.33 -14.09 1.56
N SER A 49 -2.46 -15.40 1.42
CA SER A 49 -2.66 -16.34 2.53
C SER A 49 -1.35 -16.89 3.11
N THR A 50 -0.25 -16.82 2.34
CA THR A 50 1.05 -17.34 2.75
C THR A 50 1.98 -16.22 3.21
N PRO A 51 2.74 -16.42 4.31
CA PRO A 51 3.80 -15.49 4.69
C PRO A 51 4.87 -15.32 3.60
N PHE A 52 5.71 -14.30 3.76
CA PHE A 52 6.92 -14.19 2.94
C PHE A 52 7.92 -15.26 3.33
N THR A 53 8.70 -15.69 2.35
CA THR A 53 9.89 -16.51 2.54
C THR A 53 11.07 -15.80 1.90
N SER A 54 12.29 -16.21 2.21
CA SER A 54 13.49 -15.56 1.66
C SER A 54 13.55 -15.55 0.12
N LYS A 55 12.78 -16.39 -0.57
CA LYS A 55 12.64 -16.41 -2.04
C LYS A 55 11.42 -15.65 -2.57
N THR A 56 10.35 -15.54 -1.78
CA THR A 56 9.06 -14.93 -2.20
C THR A 56 8.82 -13.56 -1.57
N GLY A 57 9.79 -13.09 -0.78
CA GLY A 57 9.83 -11.77 -0.18
C GLY A 57 10.03 -10.65 -1.20
N PRO A 58 9.79 -9.39 -0.81
CA PRO A 58 10.06 -8.24 -1.66
C PRO A 58 11.51 -8.16 -2.13
N SER A 59 11.71 -7.98 -3.44
CA SER A 59 13.03 -7.72 -4.02
C SER A 59 13.43 -6.25 -3.91
N ALA A 60 12.46 -5.34 -3.94
CA ALA A 60 12.65 -3.92 -3.72
C ALA A 60 11.47 -3.35 -2.92
N ALA A 61 11.75 -2.37 -2.06
CA ALA A 61 10.75 -1.69 -1.28
C ALA A 61 11.00 -0.17 -1.34
N ARG A 62 9.93 0.61 -1.37
CA ARG A 62 9.95 2.06 -1.53
C ARG A 62 8.92 2.68 -0.58
N LEU A 63 9.29 3.77 0.08
CA LEU A 63 8.47 4.47 1.05
C LEU A 63 8.44 5.97 0.77
N LYS A 64 7.26 6.57 0.96
CA LYS A 64 7.07 8.01 1.08
C LYS A 64 6.66 8.31 2.53
N PRO A 65 7.57 8.79 3.40
CA PRO A 65 7.31 8.92 4.83
C PRO A 65 6.15 9.86 5.18
N ARG A 66 6.00 11.00 4.47
CA ARG A 66 5.00 12.03 4.77
C ARG A 66 3.60 11.61 4.33
N SER A 67 3.49 11.09 3.11
CA SER A 67 2.23 10.57 2.55
C SER A 67 1.91 9.12 2.97
N LYS A 68 2.82 8.47 3.71
CA LYS A 68 2.70 7.09 4.22
C LYS A 68 2.45 6.04 3.14
N LYS A 69 2.90 6.32 1.91
CA LYS A 69 2.80 5.39 0.79
C LYS A 69 3.95 4.40 0.78
N VAL A 70 3.64 3.13 0.61
CA VAL A 70 4.61 2.04 0.50
C VAL A 70 4.37 1.29 -0.79
N GLU A 71 5.46 0.99 -1.48
CA GLU A 71 5.47 0.11 -2.64
C GLU A 71 6.46 -1.01 -2.45
N LEU A 72 6.02 -2.25 -2.71
CA LEU A 72 6.85 -3.45 -2.65
C LEU A 72 6.84 -4.12 -4.01
N ASP A 73 8.00 -4.42 -4.57
CA ASP A 73 8.11 -5.27 -5.75
C ASP A 73 8.35 -6.71 -5.30
N LEU A 74 7.43 -7.61 -5.63
CA LEU A 74 7.55 -9.04 -5.39
C LEU A 74 8.06 -9.74 -6.66
N PRO A 75 9.06 -10.62 -6.57
CA PRO A 75 9.51 -11.40 -7.71
C PRO A 75 8.44 -12.42 -8.14
N LEU A 76 8.30 -12.60 -9.44
CA LEU A 76 7.47 -13.63 -10.08
C LEU A 76 8.38 -14.72 -10.65
N ASP A 77 7.97 -15.98 -10.52
CA ASP A 77 8.70 -17.10 -11.11
C ASP A 77 8.28 -17.28 -12.58
N THR A 78 9.07 -16.70 -13.48
CA THR A 78 8.85 -16.77 -14.94
C THR A 78 9.08 -18.16 -15.53
N ARG A 79 9.68 -19.08 -14.77
CA ARG A 79 9.93 -20.48 -15.19
C ARG A 79 8.85 -21.45 -14.73
N SER A 80 7.89 -20.97 -13.95
CA SER A 80 6.79 -21.78 -13.43
C SER A 80 5.86 -22.23 -14.56
N THR A 81 5.29 -23.43 -14.43
CA THR A 81 4.25 -23.95 -15.33
C THR A 81 2.97 -23.11 -15.30
N HIS A 82 2.78 -22.29 -14.26
CA HIS A 82 1.63 -21.41 -14.12
C HIS A 82 1.86 -20.02 -14.72
N TYR A 83 3.05 -19.79 -15.31
CA TYR A 83 3.39 -18.53 -15.95
C TYR A 83 3.23 -18.65 -17.48
N SER A 84 2.45 -17.74 -18.08
CA SER A 84 2.34 -17.63 -19.53
C SER A 84 3.40 -16.68 -20.05
N THR A 85 4.34 -17.18 -20.83
CA THR A 85 5.41 -16.37 -21.44
C THR A 85 4.83 -15.31 -22.39
N GLU A 86 3.87 -15.68 -23.23
CA GLU A 86 3.16 -14.77 -24.14
C GLU A 86 2.56 -13.56 -23.41
N ARG A 87 1.80 -13.81 -22.33
CA ARG A 87 1.25 -12.72 -21.51
C ARG A 87 2.33 -11.97 -20.74
N GLY A 88 3.39 -12.67 -20.34
CA GLY A 88 4.55 -12.10 -19.69
C GLY A 88 5.23 -11.04 -20.55
N GLU A 89 5.41 -11.31 -21.85
CA GLU A 89 5.98 -10.38 -22.83
C GLU A 89 5.07 -9.16 -23.05
N ASP A 90 3.76 -9.38 -23.24
CA ASP A 90 2.78 -8.30 -23.40
C ASP A 90 2.85 -7.29 -22.24
N PHE A 91 2.91 -7.81 -21.01
CA PHE A 91 2.94 -6.97 -19.81
C PHE A 91 4.32 -6.38 -19.51
N ALA A 92 5.40 -7.03 -19.92
CA ALA A 92 6.75 -6.50 -19.77
C ALA A 92 6.96 -5.18 -20.53
N MET A 93 6.20 -4.95 -21.61
CA MET A 93 6.17 -3.67 -22.32
C MET A 93 5.79 -2.48 -21.42
N GLY A 94 5.12 -2.72 -20.29
CA GLY A 94 4.77 -1.67 -19.33
C GLY A 94 5.85 -1.41 -18.27
N LEU A 95 6.79 -2.32 -18.08
CA LEU A 95 7.89 -2.15 -17.12
C LEU A 95 9.11 -1.49 -17.73
N ASN A 96 9.41 -1.79 -18.99
CA ASN A 96 10.52 -1.16 -19.69
C ASN A 96 10.18 0.28 -20.09
N ASP A 97 11.20 1.11 -20.35
CA ASP A 97 11.01 2.45 -20.93
C ASP A 97 11.05 2.43 -22.46
N LYS A 98 11.12 1.24 -23.07
CA LYS A 98 11.14 1.07 -24.53
C LYS A 98 9.81 1.55 -25.11
N THR A 99 9.86 2.37 -26.16
CA THR A 99 8.64 2.83 -26.84
C THR A 99 8.01 1.69 -27.61
N ILE A 100 6.68 1.57 -27.59
CA ILE A 100 5.97 0.61 -28.44
C ILE A 100 6.27 0.96 -29.90
N LYS A 101 6.89 0.03 -30.61
CA LYS A 101 7.22 0.16 -32.03
C LYS A 101 5.93 0.25 -32.83
N THR A 102 5.75 1.35 -33.56
CA THR A 102 4.63 1.55 -34.47
C THR A 102 4.78 0.69 -35.72
N ALA A 103 3.71 0.54 -36.50
CA ALA A 103 3.79 -0.10 -37.82
C ALA A 103 4.77 0.61 -38.77
N TYR A 104 4.98 1.92 -38.58
CA TYR A 104 5.96 2.71 -39.32
C TYR A 104 7.39 2.41 -38.87
N ASP A 105 7.65 2.30 -37.56
CA ASP A 105 8.98 1.95 -37.04
C ASP A 105 9.42 0.56 -37.52
N ARG A 106 8.50 -0.42 -37.51
CA ARG A 106 8.79 -1.77 -38.01
C ARG A 106 9.10 -1.77 -39.51
N ARG A 107 8.33 -1.02 -40.31
CA ARG A 107 8.57 -0.89 -41.75
C ARG A 107 9.91 -0.19 -42.05
N MET A 108 10.29 0.80 -41.24
CA MET A 108 11.59 1.46 -41.37
C MET A 108 12.74 0.53 -41.02
N GLU A 109 12.63 -0.23 -39.92
CA GLU A 109 13.63 -1.24 -39.55
C GLU A 109 13.77 -2.33 -40.62
N GLU A 110 12.66 -2.86 -41.15
CA GLU A 110 12.67 -3.83 -42.26
C GLU A 110 13.38 -3.27 -43.51
N HIS A 111 13.11 -2.00 -43.85
CA HIS A 111 13.74 -1.34 -44.99
C HIS A 111 15.24 -1.02 -44.76
N GLU A 112 15.63 -0.66 -43.54
CA GLU A 112 17.04 -0.48 -43.15
C GLU A 112 17.80 -1.82 -43.13
N GLU A 113 17.17 -2.89 -42.68
CA GLU A 113 17.72 -4.25 -42.71
C GLU A 113 17.92 -4.73 -44.16
N GLU A 114 16.97 -4.50 -45.06
CA GLU A 114 17.08 -4.78 -46.49
C GLU A 114 18.21 -3.97 -47.18
N LEU A 115 18.41 -2.72 -46.79
CA LEU A 115 19.52 -1.88 -47.27
C LEU A 115 20.88 -2.29 -46.69
N SER A 116 20.91 -2.90 -45.50
CA SER A 116 22.13 -3.35 -44.82
C SER A 116 22.62 -4.74 -45.25
N MET A 117 21.95 -5.37 -46.24
CA MET A 117 22.15 -6.74 -46.77
C MET A 117 23.52 -6.97 -47.47
N GLY A 118 24.60 -6.33 -46.99
CA GLY A 118 26.00 -6.56 -47.34
C GLY A 118 26.93 -6.80 -46.14
N HIS A 119 26.46 -6.65 -44.90
CA HIS A 119 27.26 -6.96 -43.70
C HIS A 119 26.45 -7.79 -42.72
N SER A 120 26.99 -8.95 -42.29
CA SER A 120 26.40 -9.83 -41.27
C SER A 120 26.31 -9.14 -39.91
N TYR A 121 25.31 -8.30 -39.74
CA TYR A 121 24.86 -7.88 -38.42
C TYR A 121 23.99 -9.02 -37.88
N LYS A 122 24.54 -9.82 -36.97
CA LYS A 122 23.72 -10.68 -36.12
C LYS A 122 22.79 -9.76 -35.35
N ALA A 123 21.49 -9.80 -35.66
CA ALA A 123 20.48 -9.13 -34.86
C ALA A 123 20.74 -9.47 -33.37
N PRO A 124 20.82 -8.48 -32.47
CA PRO A 124 20.97 -8.76 -31.06
C PRO A 124 19.80 -9.67 -30.67
N LYS A 125 20.10 -10.81 -30.04
CA LYS A 125 19.08 -11.70 -29.47
C LYS A 125 18.12 -10.80 -28.70
N LYS A 126 16.87 -10.75 -29.16
CA LYS A 126 15.78 -10.08 -28.46
C LYS A 126 15.67 -10.83 -27.14
N GLU A 127 16.28 -10.31 -26.09
CA GLU A 127 15.99 -10.78 -24.74
C GLU A 127 14.50 -10.51 -24.57
N GLU A 128 13.71 -11.59 -24.64
CA GLU A 128 12.28 -11.57 -24.35
C GLU A 128 12.17 -11.14 -22.89
N GLU A 129 12.00 -9.83 -22.71
CA GLU A 129 11.75 -9.26 -21.40
C GLU A 129 10.39 -9.79 -20.95
N LEU A 130 10.39 -10.58 -19.88
CA LEU A 130 9.19 -11.12 -19.27
C LEU A 130 8.83 -10.28 -18.05
N LEU A 131 7.54 -10.22 -17.72
CA LEU A 131 7.06 -9.66 -16.47
C LEU A 131 7.56 -10.53 -15.30
N ASP A 132 8.66 -10.12 -14.70
CA ASP A 132 9.38 -10.85 -13.65
C ASP A 132 9.05 -10.36 -12.24
N LYS A 133 8.22 -9.32 -12.12
CA LYS A 133 7.83 -8.77 -10.82
C LYS A 133 6.41 -8.23 -10.79
N MET A 134 5.86 -8.22 -9.58
CA MET A 134 4.53 -7.72 -9.26
C MET A 134 4.66 -6.63 -8.20
N THR A 135 4.21 -5.42 -8.53
CA THR A 135 4.23 -4.30 -7.57
C THR A 135 2.98 -4.31 -6.70
N MET A 136 3.16 -4.27 -5.39
CA MET A 136 2.11 -4.03 -4.40
C MET A 136 2.13 -2.56 -3.98
N THR A 137 0.98 -1.91 -4.02
CA THR A 137 0.79 -0.51 -3.63
C THR A 137 -0.02 -0.42 -2.35
N SER A 138 0.33 0.51 -1.46
CA SER A 138 -0.38 0.69 -0.20
C SER A 138 -1.65 1.54 -0.33
N ILE A 139 -2.67 1.13 0.42
CA ILE A 139 -3.86 1.92 0.71
C ILE A 139 -3.87 2.17 2.20
N ASP A 140 -4.04 3.43 2.58
CA ASP A 140 -4.11 3.83 3.99
C ASP A 140 -5.43 3.38 4.58
N VAL A 141 -5.38 2.69 5.71
CA VAL A 141 -6.56 2.28 6.46
C VAL A 141 -6.73 3.27 7.60
N PRO A 142 -7.81 4.09 7.63
CA PRO A 142 -8.05 5.02 8.73
C PRO A 142 -8.22 4.24 10.02
N SER A 143 -7.34 4.48 10.99
CA SER A 143 -7.46 3.88 12.32
C SER A 143 -8.64 4.51 13.07
N GLN A 144 -9.60 3.69 13.49
CA GLN A 144 -10.70 4.13 14.36
C GLN A 144 -10.24 4.28 15.81
N THR A 145 -9.19 3.54 16.19
CA THR A 145 -8.62 3.50 17.54
C THR A 145 -7.09 3.50 17.48
N LYS A 146 -6.45 3.62 18.66
CA LYS A 146 -4.99 3.49 18.78
C LYS A 146 -4.64 2.00 18.88
N TYR A 147 -3.87 1.50 17.92
CA TYR A 147 -3.38 0.13 17.93
C TYR A 147 -1.99 0.05 18.57
N VAL A 148 -1.76 -1.03 19.32
CA VAL A 148 -0.49 -1.35 19.95
C VAL A 148 -0.11 -2.79 19.59
N ILE A 149 1.19 -3.06 19.45
CA ILE A 149 1.73 -4.42 19.38
C ILE A 149 2.20 -4.80 20.79
N GLY A 150 1.73 -5.95 21.27
CA GLY A 150 2.18 -6.54 22.52
C GLY A 150 3.13 -7.70 22.26
N VAL A 151 4.31 -7.66 22.86
CA VAL A 151 5.28 -8.77 22.84
C VAL A 151 5.45 -9.27 24.27
N ILE A 152 5.23 -10.57 24.48
CA ILE A 152 5.43 -11.22 25.77
C ILE A 152 6.81 -11.87 25.78
N ARG A 153 7.59 -11.61 26.82
CA ARG A 153 8.90 -12.24 27.05
C ARG A 153 9.18 -12.29 28.55
N ASP A 154 9.66 -13.43 29.05
CA ASP A 154 10.07 -13.61 30.45
C ASP A 154 8.99 -13.15 31.46
N GLU A 155 7.71 -13.46 31.17
CA GLU A 155 6.55 -13.04 31.97
C GLU A 155 6.33 -11.51 32.05
N GLU A 156 6.90 -10.74 31.13
CA GLU A 156 6.67 -9.30 30.98
C GLU A 156 5.95 -9.01 29.65
N LEU A 157 4.96 -8.09 29.66
CA LEU A 157 4.25 -7.64 28.46
C LEU A 157 4.76 -6.27 28.03
N HIS A 158 5.39 -6.20 26.85
CA HIS A 158 5.86 -4.95 26.26
C HIS A 158 4.90 -4.46 25.17
N LEU A 159 4.32 -3.29 25.37
CA LEU A 159 3.42 -2.62 24.43
C LEU A 159 4.17 -1.56 23.64
N THR A 160 4.06 -1.58 22.31
CA THR A 160 4.57 -0.53 21.42
C THR A 160 3.44 0.01 20.53
N PRO A 161 3.16 1.32 20.53
CA PRO A 161 2.17 1.91 19.64
C PRO A 161 2.52 1.76 18.17
N ILE A 162 1.52 1.44 17.34
CA ILE A 162 1.67 1.39 15.88
C ILE A 162 1.41 2.78 15.31
N ASN A 163 2.30 3.28 14.45
CA ASN A 163 2.13 4.56 13.79
C ASN A 163 0.96 4.55 12.81
N THR A 164 0.91 3.54 11.95
CA THR A 164 -0.08 3.45 10.86
C THR A 164 -0.29 2.02 10.40
N THR A 165 -1.54 1.71 10.05
CA THR A 165 -1.93 0.47 9.40
C THR A 165 -2.10 0.72 7.91
N ILE A 166 -1.44 -0.09 7.09
CA ILE A 166 -1.59 -0.03 5.64
C ILE A 166 -2.00 -1.38 5.08
N GLN A 167 -2.86 -1.34 4.08
CA GLN A 167 -3.25 -2.52 3.32
C GLN A 167 -2.51 -2.51 1.98
N LEU A 168 -1.74 -3.55 1.71
CA LEU A 168 -1.04 -3.71 0.44
C LEU A 168 -1.92 -4.49 -0.54
N ARG A 169 -2.10 -3.94 -1.73
CA ARG A 169 -2.85 -4.56 -2.83
C ARG A 169 -2.00 -4.59 -4.09
N PRO A 170 -2.20 -5.59 -4.97
CA PRO A 170 -1.64 -5.59 -6.31
C PRO A 170 -1.92 -4.28 -7.05
N GLY A 171 -0.88 -3.61 -7.52
CA GLY A 171 -0.97 -2.43 -8.37
C GLY A 171 -0.62 -2.77 -9.81
N PHE A 172 -1.44 -2.31 -10.76
CA PHE A 172 -1.30 -2.62 -12.18
C PHE A 172 -0.71 -1.46 -13.01
N LYS A 173 0.28 -0.75 -12.45
CA LYS A 173 0.88 0.44 -13.09
C LYS A 173 1.44 0.19 -14.49
N TYR A 174 1.89 -1.04 -14.75
CA TYR A 174 2.40 -1.43 -16.06
C TYR A 174 1.31 -1.38 -17.13
N ILE A 175 0.04 -1.65 -16.79
CA ILE A 175 -1.08 -1.59 -17.73
C ILE A 175 -1.33 -0.13 -18.15
N ASP A 176 -1.37 0.79 -17.18
CA ASP A 176 -1.55 2.21 -17.47
C ASP A 176 -0.42 2.75 -18.37
N LYS A 177 0.83 2.33 -18.11
CA LYS A 177 1.98 2.66 -18.96
C LYS A 177 1.87 2.09 -20.37
N ILE A 178 1.37 0.85 -20.52
CA ILE A 178 1.14 0.24 -21.84
C ILE A 178 0.11 1.05 -22.62
N ASP A 179 -1.01 1.41 -21.98
CA ASP A 179 -2.06 2.22 -22.60
C ASP A 179 -1.56 3.61 -23.01
N GLU A 180 -0.75 4.26 -22.17
CA GLU A 180 -0.11 5.54 -22.49
C GLU A 180 0.83 5.42 -23.69
N LYS A 181 1.64 4.36 -23.73
CA LYS A 181 2.53 4.08 -24.87
C LYS A 181 1.74 3.80 -26.15
N TRP A 182 0.62 3.09 -26.09
CA TRP A 182 -0.25 2.87 -27.25
C TRP A 182 -0.87 4.16 -27.77
N LYS A 183 -1.31 5.05 -26.87
CA LYS A 183 -1.81 6.38 -27.25
C LYS A 183 -0.70 7.21 -27.90
N ALA A 184 0.51 7.20 -27.34
CA ALA A 184 1.65 7.90 -27.90
C ALA A 184 2.04 7.35 -29.29
N ALA A 185 2.04 6.03 -29.45
CA ALA A 185 2.30 5.35 -30.73
C ALA A 185 1.26 5.74 -31.79
N ASN A 186 -0.03 5.69 -31.46
CA ASN A 186 -1.11 6.09 -32.38
C ASN A 186 -1.03 7.57 -32.74
N LYS A 187 -0.64 8.44 -31.80
CA LYS A 187 -0.41 9.86 -32.08
C LYS A 187 0.75 10.05 -33.07
N ARG A 188 1.87 9.33 -32.91
CA ARG A 188 2.99 9.38 -33.86
C ARG A 188 2.58 8.95 -35.26
N ILE A 189 1.76 7.90 -35.39
CA ILE A 189 1.21 7.44 -36.67
C ILE A 189 0.41 8.58 -37.34
N GLN A 190 -0.51 9.21 -36.60
CA GLN A 190 -1.30 10.33 -37.12
C GLN A 190 -0.44 11.55 -37.49
N ASP A 191 0.61 11.83 -36.73
CA ASP A 191 1.50 12.95 -37.01
C ASP A 191 2.33 12.70 -38.29
N VAL A 192 2.76 11.46 -38.53
CA VAL A 192 3.43 11.04 -39.78
C VAL A 192 2.46 11.10 -40.96
N GLU A 193 1.23 10.59 -40.82
CA GLU A 193 0.19 10.68 -41.86
C GLU A 193 -0.13 12.13 -42.22
N LYS A 194 -0.27 13.02 -41.23
CA LYS A 194 -0.45 14.47 -41.46
C LYS A 194 0.74 15.13 -42.14
N LEU A 195 1.97 14.68 -41.85
CA LEU A 195 3.17 15.17 -42.52
C LEU A 195 3.25 14.70 -43.97
N GLU A 196 2.84 13.46 -44.27
CA GLU A 196 2.73 12.96 -45.65
C GLU A 196 1.62 13.66 -46.42
N GLU A 197 0.46 13.92 -45.81
CA GLU A 197 -0.63 14.70 -46.41
C GLU A 197 -0.19 16.14 -46.71
N LYS A 198 0.53 16.79 -45.78
CA LYS A 198 1.14 18.12 -46.02
C LYS A 198 2.16 18.13 -47.15
N LYS A 199 2.87 17.02 -47.39
CA LYS A 199 3.79 16.86 -48.52
C LYS A 199 3.07 16.59 -49.86
N ARG A 200 1.81 16.16 -49.85
CA ARG A 200 1.03 15.82 -51.06
C ARG A 200 0.12 16.94 -51.60
N GLY A 201 -0.09 18.06 -50.89
CA GLY A 201 -0.63 19.30 -51.48
C GLY A 201 -1.66 20.09 -50.67
N THR A 202 -1.31 21.36 -50.40
CA THR A 202 -2.08 22.63 -50.38
C THR A 202 -3.39 22.78 -49.58
N ASP A 203 -3.36 23.56 -48.49
CA ASP A 203 -4.03 24.89 -48.32
C ASP A 203 -3.79 25.48 -46.91
N PRO A 204 -3.36 26.76 -46.76
CA PRO A 204 -3.07 27.37 -45.47
C PRO A 204 -4.30 28.12 -44.94
N ASN A 205 -5.30 27.42 -44.40
CA ASN A 205 -6.32 28.13 -43.62
C ASN A 205 -6.91 27.26 -42.51
N THR A 206 -6.22 27.19 -41.37
CA THR A 206 -6.81 26.75 -40.11
C THR A 206 -6.62 27.85 -39.08
N ALA A 207 -7.69 28.64 -38.89
CA ALA A 207 -7.80 29.65 -37.85
C ALA A 207 -7.59 28.99 -36.47
N GLN A 208 -6.63 29.53 -35.71
CA GLN A 208 -6.40 29.14 -34.32
C GLN A 208 -7.62 29.51 -33.48
N THR A 209 -8.34 28.52 -32.99
CA THR A 209 -9.35 28.70 -31.93
C THR A 209 -8.62 28.79 -30.59
N LEU A 210 -8.44 30.01 -30.10
CA LEU A 210 -8.02 30.28 -28.72
C LEU A 210 -9.14 29.79 -27.78
N GLN A 211 -8.98 28.60 -27.20
CA GLN A 211 -9.84 28.12 -26.11
C GLN A 211 -9.48 28.89 -24.83
N VAL A 212 -10.10 30.04 -24.64
CA VAL A 212 -10.03 30.79 -23.38
C VAL A 212 -10.94 30.10 -22.38
N SER A 213 -10.37 29.18 -21.59
CA SER A 213 -11.07 28.57 -20.45
C SER A 213 -10.98 29.50 -19.24
N VAL A 214 -12.00 30.33 -19.03
CA VAL A 214 -12.16 31.09 -17.80
C VAL A 214 -12.68 30.15 -16.71
N LYS A 215 -11.80 29.73 -15.81
CA LYS A 215 -12.16 28.89 -14.67
C LYS A 215 -12.83 29.74 -13.59
N ASN A 216 -14.16 29.72 -13.56
CA ASN A 216 -14.95 30.37 -12.52
C ASN A 216 -14.75 29.64 -11.18
N THR A 217 -14.40 30.38 -10.13
CA THR A 217 -14.12 29.84 -8.80
C THR A 217 -15.32 30.01 -7.88
N GLU A 218 -16.28 29.09 -7.94
CA GLU A 218 -17.25 28.92 -6.85
C GLU A 218 -16.62 28.07 -5.73
N ARG A 219 -16.51 28.67 -4.54
CA ARG A 219 -15.60 28.25 -3.47
C ARG A 219 -16.20 27.34 -2.39
N GLU A 220 -17.50 27.07 -2.36
CA GLU A 220 -18.09 26.40 -1.18
C GLU A 220 -18.35 24.90 -1.34
N GLY A 221 -18.49 24.37 -2.55
CA GLY A 221 -18.67 22.92 -2.79
C GLY A 221 -17.37 22.11 -2.95
N ASN A 222 -16.24 22.79 -3.13
CA ASN A 222 -15.00 22.19 -3.63
C ASN A 222 -14.00 21.76 -2.55
N MET A 223 -14.25 22.00 -1.26
CA MET A 223 -13.23 21.77 -0.23
C MET A 223 -12.83 20.29 -0.06
N ARG A 224 -13.79 19.34 -0.16
CA ARG A 224 -13.48 17.90 -0.09
C ARG A 224 -12.75 17.38 -1.34
N LYS A 225 -13.11 17.89 -2.54
CA LYS A 225 -12.37 17.60 -3.79
C LYS A 225 -10.97 18.22 -3.77
N ASN A 226 -10.84 19.41 -3.17
CA ASN A 226 -9.56 20.09 -2.99
C ASN A 226 -8.66 19.35 -2.01
N LEU A 227 -9.19 18.79 -0.92
CA LEU A 227 -8.36 18.05 0.03
C LEU A 227 -7.87 16.72 -0.54
N TYR A 228 -8.73 15.96 -1.24
CA TYR A 228 -8.31 14.74 -1.92
C TYR A 228 -7.29 15.04 -3.02
N SER A 229 -7.56 16.05 -3.87
CA SER A 229 -6.60 16.44 -4.92
C SER A 229 -5.32 17.02 -4.34
N MET A 230 -5.34 17.71 -3.20
CA MET A 230 -4.15 18.19 -2.51
C MET A 230 -3.37 17.03 -1.87
N ALA A 231 -4.04 16.06 -1.25
CA ALA A 231 -3.39 14.87 -0.69
C ALA A 231 -2.73 14.02 -1.79
N VAL A 232 -3.40 13.85 -2.93
CA VAL A 232 -2.83 13.17 -4.11
C VAL A 232 -1.63 13.95 -4.64
N ARG A 233 -1.75 15.28 -4.84
CA ARG A 233 -0.62 16.12 -5.28
C ARG A 233 0.56 16.09 -4.32
N ASN A 234 0.32 16.25 -3.02
CA ASN A 234 1.37 16.19 -2.01
C ASN A 234 2.05 14.82 -1.96
N ALA A 235 1.30 13.74 -2.24
CA ALA A 235 1.85 12.40 -2.35
C ALA A 235 2.61 12.20 -3.67
N GLU A 236 2.21 12.85 -4.77
CA GLU A 236 2.94 12.83 -6.05
C GLU A 236 4.24 13.63 -5.99
N GLU A 237 4.23 14.80 -5.35
CA GLU A 237 5.37 15.70 -5.15
C GLU A 237 6.46 15.11 -4.23
N GLU A 238 6.10 14.18 -3.35
CA GLU A 238 7.07 13.53 -2.46
C GLU A 238 7.87 12.45 -3.21
N ASP A 239 9.20 12.51 -3.13
CA ASP A 239 10.04 11.51 -3.78
C ASP A 239 10.01 10.15 -3.07
N TRP A 240 10.13 9.08 -3.85
CA TRP A 240 10.24 7.72 -3.33
C TRP A 240 11.61 7.51 -2.69
N GLN A 241 11.62 7.07 -1.43
CA GLN A 241 12.83 6.65 -0.74
C GLN A 241 12.98 5.13 -0.86
N PRO A 242 14.06 4.62 -1.47
CA PRO A 242 14.32 3.20 -1.52
C PRO A 242 14.66 2.68 -0.11
N ILE A 243 14.05 1.57 0.28
CA ILE A 243 14.32 0.89 1.55
C ILE A 243 14.72 -0.56 1.28
N VAL A 244 15.66 -1.05 2.07
CA VAL A 244 16.13 -2.44 1.97
C VAL A 244 15.21 -3.32 2.79
N TYR A 245 14.67 -4.37 2.16
CA TYR A 245 13.89 -5.39 2.84
C TYR A 245 14.84 -6.37 3.54
N TYR A 246 14.57 -6.63 4.82
CA TYR A 246 15.22 -7.68 5.60
C TYR A 246 14.13 -8.68 6.03
N ASP A 247 14.40 -9.96 5.82
CA ASP A 247 13.52 -11.06 6.23
C ASP A 247 13.52 -11.22 7.77
N GLU A 248 12.54 -11.96 8.30
CA GLU A 248 12.38 -12.23 9.74
C GLU A 248 13.61 -12.92 10.35
N ASN A 249 14.32 -13.71 9.55
CA ASN A 249 15.51 -14.46 9.96
C ASN A 249 16.81 -13.64 9.85
N SER A 250 16.72 -12.37 9.46
CA SER A 250 17.88 -11.50 9.29
C SER A 250 18.37 -10.93 10.63
N LEU A 251 19.69 -10.84 10.81
CA LEU A 251 20.31 -10.24 12.00
C LEU A 251 19.86 -8.79 12.24
N GLN A 252 19.61 -8.04 11.16
CA GLN A 252 19.10 -6.68 11.22
C GLN A 252 17.68 -6.62 11.80
N ALA A 253 16.84 -7.61 11.49
CA ALA A 253 15.48 -7.70 12.02
C ALA A 253 15.51 -8.02 13.52
N GLU A 254 16.38 -8.94 13.94
CA GLU A 254 16.60 -9.28 15.35
C GLU A 254 17.07 -8.06 16.18
N LYS A 255 18.05 -7.31 15.68
CA LYS A 255 18.50 -6.06 16.33
C LYS A 255 17.41 -5.00 16.47
N VAL A 256 16.44 -4.98 15.56
CA VAL A 256 15.32 -4.04 15.61
C VAL A 256 14.22 -4.57 16.52
N SER A 257 13.98 -5.88 16.54
CA SER A 257 13.00 -6.49 17.46
C SER A 257 13.42 -6.33 18.92
N GLU A 258 14.73 -6.30 19.21
CA GLU A 258 15.24 -5.96 20.54
C GLU A 258 14.74 -4.60 21.04
N LYS A 259 14.52 -3.63 20.15
CA LYS A 259 14.01 -2.29 20.49
C LYS A 259 12.49 -2.25 20.75
N LEU A 260 11.78 -3.35 20.54
CA LEU A 260 10.38 -3.48 20.98
C LEU A 260 10.31 -3.67 22.50
N TYR A 261 11.37 -4.23 23.10
CA TYR A 261 11.45 -4.41 24.54
C TYR A 261 11.77 -3.10 25.25
N ALA A 262 11.10 -2.87 26.36
CA ALA A 262 11.33 -1.67 27.17
C ALA A 262 12.65 -1.84 27.94
N THR A 263 13.60 -0.95 27.69
CA THR A 263 14.85 -0.89 28.48
C THR A 263 14.63 -0.13 29.81
N SER A 264 13.68 0.81 29.83
CA SER A 264 13.34 1.60 31.02
C SER A 264 12.12 1.02 31.74
N LYS A 265 12.27 0.71 33.03
CA LYS A 265 11.22 0.16 33.91
C LYS A 265 10.66 1.23 34.86
N GLU A 266 10.57 2.48 34.41
CA GLU A 266 9.98 3.55 35.21
C GLU A 266 8.45 3.38 35.34
N PRO A 267 7.88 3.44 36.55
CA PRO A 267 6.44 3.32 36.74
C PRO A 267 5.72 4.56 36.19
N LEU A 268 4.81 4.34 35.25
CA LEU A 268 3.93 5.39 34.74
C LEU A 268 2.78 5.61 35.73
N ASN A 269 2.70 6.80 36.31
CA ASN A 269 1.61 7.17 37.20
C ASN A 269 0.45 7.74 36.38
N CYS A 270 -0.71 7.07 36.43
CA CYS A 270 -1.97 7.62 35.92
C CYS A 270 -2.48 8.69 36.88
N ILE A 271 -2.45 9.95 36.47
CA ILE A 271 -2.86 11.10 37.29
C ILE A 271 -4.38 11.35 37.18
N THR A 272 -5.05 10.72 36.21
CA THR A 272 -6.47 10.91 35.92
C THR A 272 -7.36 10.17 36.92
N THR A 273 -8.36 10.86 37.47
CA THR A 273 -9.41 10.23 38.27
C THR A 273 -10.44 9.54 37.37
N ASN A 274 -11.21 8.58 37.91
CA ASN A 274 -12.23 7.85 37.14
C ASN A 274 -13.29 8.81 36.53
N ALA A 275 -13.68 9.85 37.28
CA ALA A 275 -14.60 10.87 36.79
C ALA A 275 -14.02 11.66 35.61
N ASP A 276 -12.76 12.12 35.72
CA ASP A 276 -12.09 12.85 34.63
C ASP A 276 -11.89 11.97 33.39
N TYR A 277 -11.65 10.67 33.58
CA TYR A 277 -11.51 9.71 32.48
C TYR A 277 -12.82 9.51 31.71
N LEU A 278 -13.96 9.39 32.42
CA LEU A 278 -15.28 9.27 31.80
C LEU A 278 -15.68 10.58 31.09
N ASP A 279 -15.33 11.74 31.64
CA ASP A 279 -15.56 13.03 30.99
C ASP A 279 -14.69 13.23 29.74
N GLN A 280 -13.47 12.68 29.69
CA GLN A 280 -12.62 12.71 28.49
C GLN A 280 -13.09 11.74 27.40
N LEU A 281 -13.69 10.60 27.78
CA LEU A 281 -14.25 9.62 26.84
C LEU A 281 -15.60 10.05 26.27
N SER A 282 -16.43 10.69 27.09
CA SER A 282 -17.70 11.24 26.63
C SER A 282 -17.44 12.53 25.85
N GLY A 283 -17.55 12.46 24.53
CA GLY A 283 -17.41 13.64 23.68
C GLY A 283 -18.30 14.76 24.20
N GLN A 284 -17.71 15.94 24.45
CA GLN A 284 -18.41 17.11 25.00
C GLN A 284 -19.80 17.24 24.38
N LYS A 285 -20.85 17.29 25.22
CA LYS A 285 -22.19 17.66 24.76
C LYS A 285 -22.06 18.96 23.97
N ALA A 286 -22.42 18.91 22.69
CA ALA A 286 -22.60 20.11 21.88
C ALA A 286 -23.63 21.01 22.57
N THR A 287 -23.14 22.07 23.21
CA THR A 287 -23.94 23.24 23.60
C THR A 287 -24.23 24.10 22.39
#